data_AF-A0A819MBF5-F1
#
_entry.id   AF-A0A819MBF5-F1
#
_cell.length_a   1.000
_cell.length_b   1.000
_cell.length_c   1.000
_cell.angle_alpha   90.00
_cell.angle_beta   90.00
_cell.angle_gamma   90.00
#
_symmetry.space_group_name_H-M   'P 1'
#
loop_
_entity.id
_entity.type
_entity.pdbx_description
1 polymer ?
#
loop_
_entity_poly.entity_id
_entity_poly.type
_entity_poly.pdbx_seq_one_letter_code
_entity_poly.pdbx_strand_id
1 'polypeptide(L)'
;MTSGGLSTWFMCITISVIGLLVLVSIALNAASLHIINTRFSEIKNNDGTQKTTLYPSIITSTTSHTSLNLTLAESVNIADLMGHLKEFQLIATAENGTRAINTRGFNRTLNYITDYLSANTNYNVTKRYFSIRNFQLGHNPIFVSSINGAINNYIYSTDLSKADFYHIVYSTSANFSDYVSLTAIPNSGCSDADWAVANPSPAKRVALVKRGICDFQQKALLAANYNTTALLIYNDGASPDRVQPIAISLDQSNALPALFLSSNLGQALANASKNLSANTSVRIIIDLIDIPPYPVGNICADTPTGDITQTIVVGSHSDSVPAGPGINDNGSGSAAALALAVALARLFQTSSYAKYQYRIRFCWWGAEEVGLLGSDFYIKQAKNSTVPGERIADNLVNLNFDMLGSPNYIFGIYDGRTLSNATPPIAIPGSRKITELFHEWFTIQNLPRDNIPLHGGSDYVPFLAAGVAIGGLVSGAGTIKRQEQCDRYAVLLGPDPSCISNAPLDPCYHKACDSIWNINVFAYEKMVQAAAYALEYMARQDNLKEWLYPTTEIERLNQQSKEQSKFNSVNEYFGMPYF
;
A
#
# COMPACT_ATOMS: atom_id res chain seq x y z
N MET A 1 73.77 -15.99 1.08
CA MET A 1 72.66 -16.94 0.94
C MET A 1 71.51 -16.39 1.79
N THR A 2 70.68 -15.47 1.26
CA THR A 2 69.50 -15.69 0.39
C THR A 2 68.26 -16.14 1.15
N SER A 3 67.46 -15.18 1.63
CA SER A 3 66.07 -15.38 2.07
C SER A 3 65.25 -14.09 1.91
N GLY A 4 65.26 -13.51 0.70
CA GLY A 4 64.40 -12.40 0.31
C GLY A 4 63.58 -12.81 -0.91
N GLY A 5 62.27 -13.02 -0.75
CA GLY A 5 61.39 -13.46 -1.83
C GLY A 5 60.28 -14.40 -1.36
N LEU A 6 59.22 -13.83 -0.77
CA LEU A 6 57.95 -14.55 -0.51
C LEU A 6 56.75 -13.60 -0.31
N SER A 7 56.96 -12.33 0.07
CA SER A 7 55.87 -11.35 0.26
C SER A 7 55.34 -10.71 -1.03
N THR A 8 56.13 -10.64 -2.11
CA THR A 8 55.72 -9.98 -3.37
C THR A 8 54.86 -10.87 -4.28
N TRP A 9 54.99 -12.19 -4.20
CA TRP A 9 54.25 -13.12 -5.06
C TRP A 9 52.75 -13.20 -4.73
N PHE A 10 52.37 -13.21 -3.45
CA PHE A 10 50.96 -13.25 -3.05
C PHE A 10 50.19 -11.96 -3.41
N MET A 11 50.87 -10.82 -3.49
CA MET A 11 50.26 -9.53 -3.83
C MET A 11 50.04 -9.35 -5.34
N CYS A 12 50.92 -9.90 -6.18
CA CYS A 12 50.70 -9.92 -7.64
C CYS A 12 49.56 -10.87 -8.05
N ILE A 13 49.41 -12.02 -7.39
CA ILE A 13 48.36 -13.00 -7.73
C ILE A 13 46.96 -12.45 -7.38
N THR A 14 46.78 -11.82 -6.22
CA THR A 14 45.48 -11.24 -5.81
C THR A 14 45.04 -10.08 -6.69
N ILE A 15 45.96 -9.17 -7.07
CA ILE A 15 45.66 -8.08 -8.03
C ILE A 15 45.29 -8.65 -9.41
N SER A 16 45.97 -9.72 -9.86
CA SER A 16 45.69 -10.35 -11.15
C SER A 16 44.31 -11.02 -11.20
N VAL A 17 43.90 -11.70 -10.11
CA VAL A 17 42.58 -12.35 -10.01
C VAL A 17 41.45 -11.31 -9.94
N ILE A 18 41.63 -10.21 -9.20
CA ILE A 18 40.65 -9.11 -9.15
C ILE A 18 40.52 -8.43 -10.52
N GLY A 19 41.64 -8.16 -11.21
CA GLY A 19 41.64 -7.63 -12.57
C GLY A 19 40.91 -8.55 -13.57
N LEU A 20 41.11 -9.87 -13.47
CA LEU A 20 40.42 -10.85 -14.30
C LEU A 20 38.91 -10.88 -14.02
N LEU A 21 38.49 -10.82 -12.75
CA LEU A 21 37.07 -10.79 -12.37
C LEU A 21 36.38 -9.51 -12.85
N VAL A 22 37.04 -8.35 -12.78
CA VAL A 22 36.49 -7.09 -13.31
C VAL A 22 36.36 -7.15 -14.84
N LEU A 23 37.37 -7.68 -15.54
CA LEU A 23 37.29 -7.86 -17.00
C LEU A 23 36.20 -8.86 -17.42
N VAL A 24 36.02 -9.95 -16.67
CA VAL A 24 34.93 -10.92 -16.92
C VAL A 24 33.56 -10.28 -16.66
N SER A 25 33.38 -9.49 -15.59
CA SER A 25 32.14 -8.74 -15.36
C SER A 25 31.86 -7.68 -16.44
N ILE A 26 32.88 -6.99 -16.94
CA ILE A 26 32.74 -6.03 -18.06
C ILE A 26 32.38 -6.77 -19.36
N ALA A 27 33.01 -7.91 -19.64
CA ALA A 27 32.70 -8.73 -20.82
C ALA A 27 31.29 -9.35 -20.74
N LEU A 28 30.85 -9.82 -19.57
CA LEU A 28 29.50 -10.32 -19.35
C LEU A 28 28.44 -9.21 -19.49
N ASN A 29 28.70 -8.01 -18.98
CA ASN A 29 27.82 -6.85 -19.17
C ASN A 29 27.77 -6.42 -20.65
N ALA A 30 28.91 -6.41 -21.36
CA ALA A 30 28.94 -6.09 -22.79
C ALA A 30 28.22 -7.15 -23.64
N ALA A 31 28.38 -8.44 -23.34
CA ALA A 31 27.65 -9.53 -23.98
C ALA A 31 26.15 -9.44 -23.68
N SER A 32 25.76 -9.10 -22.46
CA SER A 32 24.36 -8.87 -22.08
C SER A 32 23.76 -7.68 -22.85
N LEU A 33 24.48 -6.55 -22.97
CA LEU A 33 24.05 -5.44 -23.82
C LEU A 33 23.92 -5.83 -25.30
N HIS A 34 24.81 -6.68 -25.81
CA HIS A 34 24.74 -7.16 -27.20
C HIS A 34 23.50 -8.05 -27.43
N ILE A 35 23.20 -8.96 -26.50
CA ILE A 35 22.00 -9.83 -26.53
C ILE A 35 20.70 -9.00 -26.38
N ILE A 36 20.73 -7.91 -25.62
CA ILE A 36 19.61 -6.96 -25.53
C ILE A 36 19.39 -6.29 -26.89
N ASN A 37 20.47 -5.79 -27.53
CA ASN A 37 20.35 -5.08 -28.81
C ASN A 37 19.86 -5.99 -29.95
N THR A 38 20.31 -7.26 -30.00
CA THR A 38 19.83 -8.22 -31.02
C THR A 38 18.35 -8.55 -30.84
N ARG A 39 17.87 -8.84 -29.62
CA ARG A 39 16.44 -9.10 -29.39
C ARG A 39 15.54 -7.91 -29.73
N PHE A 40 15.98 -6.68 -29.47
CA PHE A 40 15.23 -5.49 -29.89
C PHE A 40 15.22 -5.27 -31.41
N SER A 41 16.25 -5.75 -32.14
CA SER A 41 16.27 -5.71 -33.60
C SER A 41 15.40 -6.79 -34.25
N GLU A 42 15.29 -7.98 -33.64
CA GLU A 42 14.42 -9.07 -34.13
C GLU A 42 12.93 -8.71 -34.02
N ILE A 43 12.51 -7.98 -32.98
CA ILE A 43 11.13 -7.50 -32.82
C ILE A 43 10.75 -6.46 -33.89
N LYS A 44 11.71 -5.73 -34.47
CA LYS A 44 11.46 -4.76 -35.55
C LYS A 44 11.48 -5.34 -36.97
N ASN A 45 12.02 -6.54 -37.16
CA ASN A 45 12.30 -7.10 -38.49
C ASN A 45 11.40 -8.28 -38.89
N ASN A 46 10.43 -8.67 -38.05
CA ASN A 46 9.58 -9.85 -38.28
C ASN A 46 8.20 -9.54 -38.90
N ASP A 47 8.07 -8.41 -39.61
CA ASP A 47 6.97 -8.18 -40.54
C ASP A 47 7.35 -8.71 -41.92
N GLY A 48 6.99 -9.98 -42.18
CA GLY A 48 7.13 -10.60 -43.50
C GLY A 48 7.83 -11.95 -43.54
N THR A 49 7.12 -13.03 -43.20
CA THR A 49 7.12 -14.27 -44.00
C THR A 49 6.02 -15.23 -43.53
N GLN A 50 5.12 -15.61 -44.44
CA GLN A 50 4.08 -16.61 -44.13
C GLN A 50 4.68 -18.01 -43.98
N LYS A 51 4.33 -18.70 -42.90
CA LYS A 51 4.27 -20.18 -42.87
C LYS A 51 2.93 -20.63 -42.31
N THR A 52 2.25 -21.46 -43.08
CA THR A 52 0.90 -21.95 -42.82
C THR A 52 0.91 -23.16 -41.88
N THR A 53 0.28 -22.99 -40.71
CA THR A 53 -0.19 -24.09 -39.86
C THR A 53 -1.63 -23.80 -39.45
N LEU A 54 -2.52 -24.77 -39.71
CA LEU A 54 -3.97 -24.62 -39.58
C LEU A 54 -4.41 -24.50 -38.12
N TYR A 55 -5.04 -23.37 -37.79
CA TYR A 55 -5.93 -23.20 -36.64
C TYR A 55 -7.32 -22.81 -37.17
N PRO A 56 -8.42 -23.14 -36.45
CA PRO A 56 -9.77 -22.92 -36.95
C PRO A 56 -10.10 -21.43 -37.09
N SER A 57 -10.61 -21.07 -38.27
CA SER A 57 -10.87 -19.69 -38.68
C SER A 57 -11.91 -18.99 -37.81
N ILE A 58 -11.53 -17.89 -37.16
CA ILE A 58 -12.49 -16.93 -36.61
C ILE A 58 -13.21 -16.25 -37.78
N ILE A 59 -14.54 -16.31 -37.79
CA ILE A 59 -15.36 -15.62 -38.78
C ILE A 59 -15.36 -14.13 -38.44
N THR A 60 -14.48 -13.36 -39.08
CA THR A 60 -14.52 -11.90 -39.03
C THR A 60 -15.64 -11.38 -39.92
N SER A 61 -16.78 -11.02 -39.34
CA SER A 61 -17.78 -10.19 -40.04
C SER A 61 -17.22 -8.77 -40.21
N THR A 62 -16.71 -8.47 -41.40
CA THR A 62 -16.19 -7.13 -41.72
C THR A 62 -17.34 -6.12 -41.88
N THR A 63 -17.73 -5.47 -40.78
CA THR A 63 -18.44 -4.18 -40.84
C THR A 63 -17.41 -3.05 -40.81
N SER A 64 -17.33 -2.30 -41.90
CA SER A 64 -16.49 -1.10 -42.01
C SER A 64 -17.03 0.00 -41.11
N HIS A 65 -16.50 0.12 -39.88
CA HIS A 65 -16.71 1.30 -39.04
C HIS A 65 -15.50 2.25 -39.12
N THR A 66 -15.81 3.45 -39.60
CA THR A 66 -14.90 4.59 -39.74
C THR A 66 -14.35 5.06 -38.39
N SER A 67 -13.04 5.27 -38.32
CA SER A 67 -12.29 5.93 -37.22
C SER A 67 -12.65 5.47 -35.80
N LEU A 68 -12.02 4.39 -35.34
CA LEU A 68 -11.96 4.06 -33.92
C LEU A 68 -11.17 5.15 -33.17
N ASN A 69 -11.86 5.88 -32.29
CA ASN A 69 -11.21 6.66 -31.26
C ASN A 69 -10.62 5.70 -30.22
N LEU A 70 -9.29 5.63 -30.14
CA LEU A 70 -8.57 4.84 -29.15
C LEU A 70 -9.04 5.20 -27.73
N THR A 71 -9.52 4.22 -26.97
CA THR A 71 -9.87 4.39 -25.56
C THR A 71 -8.60 4.54 -24.70
N LEU A 72 -8.76 5.05 -23.48
CA LEU A 72 -7.68 5.12 -22.50
C LEU A 72 -7.13 3.71 -22.18
N ALA A 73 -8.01 2.70 -22.11
CA ALA A 73 -7.60 1.31 -21.89
C ALA A 73 -6.77 0.73 -23.06
N GLU A 74 -7.16 0.98 -24.30
CA GLU A 74 -6.39 0.57 -25.49
C GLU A 74 -5.09 1.39 -25.66
N SER A 75 -5.00 2.57 -25.04
CA SER A 75 -3.78 3.40 -25.04
C SER A 75 -2.71 2.96 -24.02
N VAL A 76 -3.02 2.01 -23.14
CA VAL A 76 -2.08 1.47 -22.15
C VAL A 76 -0.94 0.74 -22.86
N ASN A 77 0.29 1.25 -22.70
CA ASN A 77 1.49 0.66 -23.28
C ASN A 77 2.40 0.10 -22.17
N ILE A 78 2.63 -1.21 -22.19
CA ILE A 78 3.47 -1.89 -21.19
C ILE A 78 4.94 -1.44 -21.22
N ALA A 79 5.43 -0.93 -22.35
CA ALA A 79 6.78 -0.36 -22.43
C ALA A 79 6.90 0.98 -21.69
N ASP A 80 5.88 1.84 -21.72
CA ASP A 80 5.85 3.09 -20.96
C ASP A 80 5.79 2.78 -19.45
N LEU A 81 4.92 1.83 -19.06
CA LEU A 81 4.80 1.34 -17.67
C LEU A 81 6.12 0.77 -17.12
N MET A 82 6.73 -0.19 -17.82
CA MET A 82 8.02 -0.78 -17.40
C MET A 82 9.18 0.24 -17.47
N GLY A 83 9.07 1.26 -18.32
CA GLY A 83 9.99 2.39 -18.35
C GLY A 83 9.99 3.19 -17.04
N HIS A 84 8.80 3.53 -16.51
CA HIS A 84 8.66 4.19 -15.21
C HIS A 84 9.20 3.33 -14.06
N LEU A 85 8.90 2.03 -14.04
CA LEU A 85 9.43 1.10 -13.03
C LEU A 85 10.95 0.99 -13.06
N LYS A 86 11.54 1.05 -14.25
CA LYS A 86 13.00 1.08 -14.41
C LYS A 86 13.60 2.35 -13.81
N GLU A 87 13.01 3.51 -14.01
CA GLU A 87 13.51 4.75 -13.41
C GLU A 87 13.37 4.75 -11.88
N PHE A 88 12.27 4.23 -11.33
CA PHE A 88 12.15 4.01 -9.88
C PHE A 88 13.20 3.02 -9.34
N GLN A 89 13.47 1.92 -10.05
CA GLN A 89 14.54 0.98 -9.71
C GLN A 89 15.92 1.65 -9.75
N LEU A 90 16.20 2.51 -10.74
CA LEU A 90 17.46 3.24 -10.83
C LEU A 90 17.62 4.25 -9.68
N ILE A 91 16.55 4.97 -9.33
CA ILE A 91 16.51 5.89 -8.20
C ILE A 91 16.80 5.14 -6.89
N ALA A 92 16.11 4.02 -6.65
CA ALA A 92 16.34 3.19 -5.46
C ALA A 92 17.78 2.67 -5.40
N THR A 93 18.28 2.12 -6.51
CA THR A 93 19.64 1.56 -6.59
C THR A 93 20.72 2.61 -6.34
N ALA A 94 20.51 3.85 -6.79
CA ALA A 94 21.43 4.97 -6.55
C ALA A 94 21.40 5.49 -5.10
N GLU A 95 20.39 5.13 -4.31
CA GLU A 95 20.13 5.63 -2.96
C GLU A 95 19.93 4.48 -1.96
N ASN A 96 20.91 3.57 -1.92
CA ASN A 96 21.02 2.44 -1.00
C ASN A 96 19.91 1.37 -1.10
N GLY A 97 19.26 1.26 -2.26
CA GLY A 97 18.27 0.22 -2.56
C GLY A 97 16.86 0.54 -2.07
N THR A 98 16.53 1.80 -1.77
CA THR A 98 15.20 2.20 -1.25
C THR A 98 14.74 3.56 -1.78
N ARG A 99 13.42 3.79 -1.77
CA ARG A 99 12.76 5.06 -2.07
C ARG A 99 11.98 5.58 -0.84
N ALA A 100 12.28 5.08 0.36
CA ALA A 100 11.62 5.44 1.61
C ALA A 100 11.71 6.92 1.94
N ILE A 101 10.70 7.43 2.67
CA ILE A 101 10.68 8.79 3.20
C ILE A 101 11.95 9.12 4.00
N ASN A 102 12.26 10.42 4.10
CA ASN A 102 13.52 10.93 4.66
C ASN A 102 14.81 10.51 3.91
N THR A 103 14.71 9.87 2.74
CA THR A 103 15.87 9.56 1.89
C THR A 103 15.96 10.51 0.67
N ARG A 104 17.15 10.53 0.05
CA ARG A 104 17.31 11.13 -1.29
C ARG A 104 16.55 10.34 -2.37
N GLY A 105 16.33 9.04 -2.19
CA GLY A 105 15.56 8.19 -3.11
C GLY A 105 14.12 8.66 -3.24
N PHE A 106 13.46 8.97 -2.12
CA PHE A 106 12.12 9.56 -2.11
C PHE A 106 12.08 10.92 -2.84
N ASN A 107 12.98 11.84 -2.49
CA ASN A 107 13.02 13.16 -3.12
C ASN A 107 13.31 13.10 -4.63
N ARG A 108 14.15 12.16 -5.09
CA ARG A 108 14.36 11.88 -6.52
C ARG A 108 13.12 11.31 -7.18
N THR A 109 12.39 10.42 -6.51
CA THR A 109 11.10 9.86 -6.98
C THR A 109 10.08 10.98 -7.22
N LEU A 110 9.91 11.86 -6.24
CA LEU A 110 9.02 13.02 -6.37
C LEU A 110 9.44 13.98 -7.50
N ASN A 111 10.73 14.21 -7.68
CA ASN A 111 11.22 15.04 -8.78
C ASN A 111 10.97 14.37 -10.13
N TYR A 112 11.31 13.08 -10.30
CA TYR A 112 11.05 12.33 -11.53
C TYR A 112 9.58 12.40 -11.96
N ILE A 113 8.64 12.12 -11.05
CA ILE A 113 7.20 12.19 -11.33
C ILE A 113 6.81 13.60 -11.80
N THR A 114 7.25 14.63 -11.08
CA THR A 114 6.92 16.03 -11.39
C THR A 114 7.48 16.46 -12.74
N ASP A 115 8.78 16.23 -12.95
CA ASP A 115 9.51 16.69 -14.12
C ASP A 115 8.98 15.96 -15.37
N TYR A 116 8.63 14.67 -15.26
CA TYR A 116 8.01 13.91 -16.33
C TYR A 116 6.59 14.41 -16.66
N LEU A 117 5.76 14.72 -15.66
CA LEU A 117 4.44 15.32 -15.88
C LEU A 117 4.53 16.70 -16.52
N SER A 118 5.43 17.57 -16.04
CA SER A 118 5.63 18.91 -16.61
C SER A 118 6.21 18.88 -18.03
N ALA A 119 6.99 17.85 -18.39
CA ALA A 119 7.54 17.69 -19.74
C ALA A 119 6.54 17.05 -20.73
N ASN A 120 5.62 16.20 -20.27
CA ASN A 120 4.75 15.38 -21.14
C ASN A 120 3.26 15.73 -21.07
N THR A 121 2.84 16.67 -20.20
CA THR A 121 1.44 17.08 -20.03
C THR A 121 1.33 18.60 -19.93
N ASN A 122 0.11 19.12 -20.06
CA ASN A 122 -0.27 20.48 -19.70
C ASN A 122 -1.07 20.52 -18.38
N TYR A 123 -0.84 19.57 -17.48
CA TYR A 123 -1.58 19.45 -16.22
C TYR A 123 -1.06 20.46 -15.19
N ASN A 124 -1.93 20.87 -14.27
CA ASN A 124 -1.52 21.70 -13.14
C ASN A 124 -0.91 20.81 -12.05
N VAL A 125 0.42 20.72 -12.04
CA VAL A 125 1.19 19.89 -11.09
C VAL A 125 1.50 20.70 -9.83
N THR A 126 1.11 20.17 -8.67
CA THR A 126 1.30 20.79 -7.36
C THR A 126 2.09 19.86 -6.43
N LYS A 127 3.03 20.43 -5.66
CA LYS A 127 3.70 19.76 -4.54
C LYS A 127 3.17 20.33 -3.23
N ARG A 128 2.75 19.47 -2.31
CA ARG A 128 2.30 19.85 -0.95
C ARG A 128 3.13 19.09 0.08
N TYR A 129 3.81 19.82 0.94
CA TYR A 129 4.64 19.24 1.99
C TYR A 129 3.94 19.28 3.36
N PHE A 130 4.15 18.24 4.16
CA PHE A 130 3.74 18.13 5.55
C PHE A 130 4.90 17.61 6.40
N SER A 131 4.81 17.81 7.71
CA SER A 131 5.89 17.48 8.64
C SER A 131 5.66 16.10 9.26
N ILE A 132 6.70 15.27 9.30
CA ILE A 132 6.73 13.98 9.98
C ILE A 132 7.57 14.10 11.26
N ARG A 133 6.99 13.69 12.40
CA ARG A 133 7.73 13.51 13.66
C ARG A 133 8.84 12.48 13.46
N ASN A 134 10.04 12.84 13.91
CA ASN A 134 11.22 12.01 13.78
C ASN A 134 11.81 11.71 15.15
N PHE A 135 12.30 10.49 15.35
CA PHE A 135 12.85 10.02 16.61
C PHE A 135 13.75 8.82 16.37
N GLN A 136 14.65 8.56 17.31
CA GLN A 136 15.41 7.32 17.37
C GLN A 136 15.35 6.73 18.78
N LEU A 137 15.52 5.41 18.86
CA LEU A 137 15.71 4.73 20.13
C LEU A 137 17.12 5.02 20.65
N GLY A 138 17.24 5.57 21.86
CA GLY A 138 18.54 5.79 22.52
C GLY A 138 19.23 4.47 22.89
N HIS A 139 18.44 3.44 23.17
CA HIS A 139 18.88 2.05 23.28
C HIS A 139 17.72 1.09 22.93
N ASN A 140 18.02 -0.20 22.77
CA ASN A 140 16.98 -1.23 22.58
C ASN A 140 15.97 -1.18 23.75
N PRO A 141 14.65 -1.11 23.47
CA PRO A 141 13.61 -1.18 24.48
C PRO A 141 13.76 -2.37 25.42
N ILE A 142 13.32 -2.20 26.66
CA ILE A 142 13.34 -3.26 27.68
C ILE A 142 11.89 -3.56 28.06
N PHE A 143 11.47 -4.80 27.84
CA PHE A 143 10.20 -5.34 28.30
C PHE A 143 10.44 -6.55 29.20
N VAL A 144 9.84 -6.51 30.39
CA VAL A 144 9.98 -7.55 31.42
C VAL A 144 8.62 -7.81 32.04
N SER A 145 8.26 -9.07 32.28
CA SER A 145 7.09 -9.43 33.09
C SER A 145 7.47 -10.03 34.44
N SER A 146 6.58 -9.86 35.41
CA SER A 146 6.53 -10.62 36.65
C SER A 146 5.22 -11.39 36.68
N ILE A 147 5.31 -12.71 36.77
CA ILE A 147 4.15 -13.60 36.94
C ILE A 147 4.37 -14.37 38.23
N ASN A 148 3.59 -14.05 39.26
CA ASN A 148 3.74 -14.63 40.60
C ASN A 148 5.16 -14.47 41.21
N GLY A 149 5.83 -13.36 40.88
CA GLY A 149 7.21 -13.08 41.32
C GLY A 149 8.30 -13.73 40.45
N ALA A 150 7.96 -14.62 39.51
CA ALA A 150 8.90 -15.11 38.51
C ALA A 150 9.12 -14.03 37.44
N ILE A 151 10.36 -13.58 37.29
CA ILE A 151 10.75 -12.52 36.35
C ILE A 151 11.12 -13.13 35.00
N ASN A 152 10.49 -12.65 33.93
CA ASN A 152 10.75 -13.09 32.54
C ASN A 152 11.22 -11.90 31.71
N ASN A 153 12.38 -12.05 31.07
CA ASN A 153 12.94 -11.07 30.13
C ASN A 153 12.63 -11.50 28.70
N TYR A 154 12.49 -10.54 27.80
CA TYR A 154 12.11 -10.77 26.40
C TYR A 154 13.11 -10.14 25.43
N ILE A 155 13.22 -10.70 24.23
CA ILE A 155 14.17 -10.26 23.20
C ILE A 155 13.54 -9.17 22.34
N TYR A 156 14.14 -7.97 22.37
CA TYR A 156 13.96 -6.97 21.32
C TYR A 156 14.95 -7.22 20.19
N SER A 157 14.47 -7.22 18.94
CA SER A 157 15.29 -7.37 17.74
C SER A 157 14.63 -6.68 16.54
N THR A 158 15.44 -6.06 15.68
CA THR A 158 14.98 -5.54 14.37
C THR A 158 14.82 -6.64 13.32
N ASP A 159 15.46 -7.79 13.53
CA ASP A 159 15.07 -9.03 12.88
C ASP A 159 13.87 -9.61 13.63
N LEU A 160 12.67 -9.35 13.11
CA LEU A 160 11.39 -9.74 13.70
C LEU A 160 11.25 -11.27 13.84
N SER A 161 12.00 -12.08 13.06
CA SER A 161 11.97 -13.54 13.20
C SER A 161 12.60 -14.05 14.50
N LYS A 162 13.36 -13.19 15.19
CA LYS A 162 14.05 -13.45 16.46
C LYS A 162 13.52 -12.59 17.62
N ALA A 163 12.52 -11.76 17.37
CA ALA A 163 12.00 -10.82 18.35
C ALA A 163 10.81 -11.43 19.11
N ASP A 164 10.84 -11.34 20.44
CA ASP A 164 9.63 -11.58 21.24
C ASP A 164 8.68 -10.38 21.15
N PHE A 165 9.25 -9.17 21.02
CA PHE A 165 8.50 -7.92 20.94
C PHE A 165 9.24 -6.86 20.11
N TYR A 166 8.49 -5.87 19.65
CA TYR A 166 8.97 -4.76 18.84
C TYR A 166 8.38 -3.42 19.32
N HIS A 167 9.06 -2.33 18.96
CA HIS A 167 8.65 -0.96 19.29
C HIS A 167 7.67 -0.43 18.24
N ILE A 168 6.54 0.10 18.69
CA ILE A 168 5.54 0.68 17.81
C ILE A 168 5.96 2.10 17.41
N VAL A 169 6.00 2.40 16.12
CA VAL A 169 6.35 3.73 15.59
C VAL A 169 5.29 4.74 16.09
N TYR A 170 5.75 5.89 16.57
CA TYR A 170 4.97 6.90 17.32
C TYR A 170 4.46 6.47 18.71
N SER A 171 4.97 5.38 19.30
CA SER A 171 4.98 5.21 20.77
C SER A 171 5.62 6.43 21.45
N THR A 172 5.26 6.69 22.71
CA THR A 172 5.99 7.62 23.57
C THR A 172 7.04 6.92 24.44
N SER A 173 7.96 7.69 25.02
CA SER A 173 8.96 7.18 25.96
C SER A 173 8.31 6.65 27.23
N ALA A 174 8.93 5.62 27.82
CA ALA A 174 8.53 5.05 29.11
C ALA A 174 9.77 4.76 29.96
N ASN A 175 9.66 4.97 31.27
CA ASN A 175 10.64 4.51 32.24
C ASN A 175 9.91 4.07 33.51
N PHE A 176 9.45 2.82 33.51
CA PHE A 176 8.74 2.26 34.67
C PHE A 176 9.78 1.87 35.75
N SER A 177 9.78 2.62 36.85
CA SER A 177 10.56 2.31 38.06
C SER A 177 10.16 0.97 38.67
N ASP A 178 8.86 0.71 38.67
CA ASP A 178 8.21 -0.43 39.32
C ASP A 178 7.43 -1.28 38.30
N TYR A 179 7.00 -2.47 38.71
CA TYR A 179 6.14 -3.31 37.88
C TYR A 179 4.68 -2.82 37.95
N VAL A 180 4.10 -2.48 36.80
CA VAL A 180 2.72 -2.02 36.66
C VAL A 180 1.80 -3.21 36.35
N SER A 181 0.65 -3.32 37.03
CA SER A 181 -0.30 -4.41 36.81
C SER A 181 -0.80 -4.46 35.37
N LEU A 182 -0.88 -5.66 34.81
CA LEU A 182 -1.39 -5.92 33.47
C LEU A 182 -2.90 -6.15 33.50
N THR A 183 -3.61 -5.79 32.42
CA THR A 183 -5.03 -6.12 32.23
C THR A 183 -5.27 -6.51 30.79
N ALA A 184 -5.62 -7.78 30.58
CA ALA A 184 -6.04 -8.28 29.27
C ALA A 184 -7.43 -7.74 28.89
N ILE A 185 -7.52 -7.05 27.77
CA ILE A 185 -8.79 -6.56 27.22
C ILE A 185 -9.51 -7.73 26.49
N PRO A 186 -10.80 -7.98 26.77
CA PRO A 186 -11.62 -8.99 26.08
C PRO A 186 -11.62 -8.88 24.55
N ASN A 187 -12.02 -10.00 23.92
CA ASN A 187 -12.24 -10.13 22.48
C ASN A 187 -11.03 -9.72 21.64
N SER A 188 -11.00 -8.47 21.18
CA SER A 188 -9.85 -7.82 20.53
C SER A 188 -9.76 -6.33 20.87
N GLY A 189 -10.45 -5.85 21.91
CA GLY A 189 -10.47 -4.43 22.29
C GLY A 189 -10.95 -3.50 21.16
N CYS A 190 -11.93 -3.93 20.37
CA CYS A 190 -12.41 -3.22 19.17
C CYS A 190 -13.68 -2.39 19.42
N SER A 191 -14.29 -2.53 20.59
CA SER A 191 -15.49 -1.80 20.99
C SER A 191 -15.29 -1.20 22.37
N ASP A 192 -15.89 -0.05 22.64
CA ASP A 192 -15.90 0.59 23.97
C ASP A 192 -16.32 -0.40 25.08
N ALA A 193 -17.28 -1.28 24.78
CA ALA A 193 -17.74 -2.34 25.69
C ALA A 193 -16.63 -3.32 26.12
N ASP A 194 -15.66 -3.65 25.26
CA ASP A 194 -14.52 -4.50 25.63
C ASP A 194 -13.70 -3.85 26.75
N TRP A 195 -13.47 -2.54 26.64
CA TRP A 195 -12.68 -1.75 27.57
C TRP A 195 -13.44 -1.43 28.86
N ALA A 196 -14.75 -1.15 28.76
CA ALA A 196 -15.64 -0.98 29.91
C ALA A 196 -15.71 -2.25 30.78
N VAL A 197 -15.77 -3.44 30.16
CA VAL A 197 -15.78 -4.73 30.88
C VAL A 197 -14.42 -5.02 31.52
N ALA A 198 -13.32 -4.71 30.85
CA ALA A 198 -11.97 -4.87 31.41
C ALA A 198 -11.67 -3.89 32.56
N ASN A 199 -12.26 -2.69 32.49
CA ASN A 199 -12.07 -1.55 33.37
C ASN A 199 -10.60 -1.35 33.85
N PRO A 200 -9.66 -1.01 32.94
CA PRO A 200 -8.27 -0.73 33.32
C PRO A 200 -8.11 0.59 34.09
N SER A 201 -9.15 1.44 34.09
CA SER A 201 -9.33 2.65 34.91
C SER A 201 -9.96 2.31 36.27
N PRO A 202 -9.72 3.05 37.37
CA PRO A 202 -8.82 4.20 37.53
C PRO A 202 -7.37 3.79 37.87
N ALA A 203 -7.03 2.51 37.75
CA ALA A 203 -5.87 1.91 38.42
C ALA A 203 -4.53 2.04 37.68
N LYS A 204 -4.39 2.94 36.69
CA LYS A 204 -3.16 3.17 35.91
C LYS A 204 -2.48 1.87 35.44
N ARG A 205 -3.26 1.00 34.78
CA ARG A 205 -2.78 -0.32 34.34
C ARG A 205 -2.24 -0.30 32.92
N VAL A 206 -1.40 -1.29 32.60
CA VAL A 206 -1.01 -1.60 31.22
C VAL A 206 -2.10 -2.46 30.59
N ALA A 207 -2.61 -2.04 29.43
CA ALA A 207 -3.59 -2.82 28.67
C ALA A 207 -2.88 -3.82 27.75
N LEU A 208 -3.34 -5.07 27.72
CA LEU A 208 -2.92 -6.08 26.75
C LEU A 208 -4.08 -6.38 25.80
N VAL A 209 -3.90 -6.09 24.52
CA VAL A 209 -4.95 -6.19 23.49
C VAL A 209 -4.51 -7.13 22.37
N LYS A 210 -5.38 -8.07 21.99
CA LYS A 210 -5.13 -8.95 20.86
C LYS A 210 -5.31 -8.20 19.53
N ARG A 211 -4.47 -8.48 18.53
CA ARG A 211 -4.75 -8.17 17.12
C ARG A 211 -6.06 -8.85 16.73
N GLY A 212 -6.85 -8.18 15.90
CA GLY A 212 -8.17 -8.67 15.52
C GLY A 212 -8.68 -7.91 14.31
N ILE A 213 -9.98 -7.64 14.30
CA ILE A 213 -10.72 -7.00 13.20
C ILE A 213 -10.63 -5.47 13.17
N CYS A 214 -9.80 -4.87 14.02
CA CYS A 214 -9.71 -3.42 14.21
C CYS A 214 -8.27 -2.94 14.36
N ASP A 215 -8.09 -1.63 14.16
CA ASP A 215 -6.82 -0.95 13.99
C ASP A 215 -6.04 -0.89 15.31
N PHE A 216 -4.73 -0.87 15.19
CA PHE A 216 -3.82 -0.51 16.25
C PHE A 216 -4.02 0.95 16.70
N GLN A 217 -4.31 1.87 15.78
CA GLN A 217 -4.68 3.25 16.10
C GLN A 217 -5.98 3.31 16.92
N GLN A 218 -7.02 2.59 16.52
CA GLN A 218 -8.28 2.51 17.25
C GLN A 218 -8.08 1.91 18.66
N LYS A 219 -7.24 0.88 18.79
CA LYS A 219 -6.85 0.32 20.11
C LYS A 219 -6.11 1.36 20.96
N ALA A 220 -5.24 2.18 20.37
CA ALA A 220 -4.54 3.26 21.08
C ALA A 220 -5.48 4.39 21.52
N LEU A 221 -6.45 4.78 20.69
CA LEU A 221 -7.49 5.75 21.06
C LEU A 221 -8.35 5.24 22.22
N LEU A 222 -8.82 3.99 22.16
CA LEU A 222 -9.56 3.38 23.26
C LEU A 222 -8.68 3.24 24.52
N ALA A 223 -7.43 2.82 24.39
CA ALA A 223 -6.47 2.78 25.50
C ALA A 223 -6.26 4.16 26.15
N ALA A 224 -6.27 5.24 25.37
CA ALA A 224 -6.14 6.61 25.87
C ALA A 224 -7.44 7.08 26.56
N ASN A 225 -8.61 6.83 25.96
CA ASN A 225 -9.92 7.14 26.55
C ASN A 225 -10.12 6.46 27.92
N TYR A 226 -9.57 5.26 28.11
CA TYR A 226 -9.59 4.53 29.37
C TYR A 226 -8.40 4.82 30.31
N ASN A 227 -7.61 5.87 30.05
CA ASN A 227 -6.48 6.32 30.87
C ASN A 227 -5.47 5.20 31.22
N THR A 228 -5.19 4.32 30.27
CA THR A 228 -4.16 3.28 30.45
C THR A 228 -2.76 3.90 30.53
N THR A 229 -1.81 3.18 31.13
CA THR A 229 -0.43 3.67 31.32
C THR A 229 0.52 3.24 30.21
N ALA A 230 0.19 2.15 29.52
CA ALA A 230 0.81 1.73 28.27
C ALA A 230 -0.10 0.73 27.55
N LEU A 231 0.11 0.57 26.24
CA LEU A 231 -0.61 -0.37 25.39
C LEU A 231 0.34 -1.47 24.88
N LEU A 232 0.06 -2.72 25.21
CA LEU A 232 0.67 -3.89 24.60
C LEU A 232 -0.32 -4.48 23.59
N ILE A 233 0.09 -4.56 22.32
CA ILE A 233 -0.67 -5.24 21.27
C ILE A 233 0.02 -6.57 20.98
N TYR A 234 -0.71 -7.67 20.80
CA TYR A 234 -0.10 -8.95 20.44
C TYR A 234 -0.76 -9.63 19.24
N ASN A 235 0.07 -10.32 18.44
CA ASN A 235 -0.39 -11.04 17.26
C ASN A 235 -1.27 -12.26 17.65
N ASP A 236 -2.27 -12.62 16.84
CA ASP A 236 -3.30 -13.58 17.26
C ASP A 236 -3.01 -15.05 16.89
N GLY A 237 -1.93 -15.32 16.14
CA GLY A 237 -1.53 -16.66 15.73
C GLY A 237 -2.42 -17.29 14.65
N ALA A 238 -3.33 -16.52 14.02
CA ALA A 238 -4.31 -17.08 13.08
C ALA A 238 -3.71 -17.53 11.73
N SER A 239 -2.49 -17.09 11.40
CA SER A 239 -1.76 -17.43 10.18
C SER A 239 -0.24 -17.25 10.40
N PRO A 240 0.64 -17.82 9.56
CA PRO A 240 2.10 -17.78 9.78
C PRO A 240 2.70 -16.37 9.90
N ASP A 241 2.16 -15.40 9.17
CA ASP A 241 2.49 -13.96 9.22
C ASP A 241 1.97 -13.26 10.50
N ARG A 242 1.08 -13.91 11.25
CA ARG A 242 0.46 -13.39 12.49
C ARG A 242 1.01 -14.07 13.75
N VAL A 243 2.25 -14.59 13.69
CA VAL A 243 2.96 -15.23 14.81
C VAL A 243 4.00 -14.30 15.44
N GLN A 244 4.93 -13.77 14.65
CA GLN A 244 6.03 -12.89 15.12
C GLN A 244 5.53 -11.46 15.36
N PRO A 245 6.22 -10.58 16.14
CA PRO A 245 5.83 -9.18 16.21
C PRO A 245 6.00 -8.50 14.84
N ILE A 246 5.25 -7.42 14.60
CA ILE A 246 5.27 -6.65 13.35
C ILE A 246 5.60 -5.17 13.60
N ALA A 247 6.10 -4.49 12.57
CA ALA A 247 6.67 -3.14 12.65
C ALA A 247 5.63 -2.05 12.29
N ILE A 248 4.66 -1.85 13.17
CA ILE A 248 3.50 -0.97 12.92
C ILE A 248 3.70 0.47 13.40
N SER A 249 2.83 1.36 12.91
CA SER A 249 2.74 2.77 13.32
C SER A 249 1.41 3.11 13.99
N LEU A 250 1.42 4.06 14.93
CA LEU A 250 0.24 4.75 15.46
C LEU A 250 0.08 6.15 14.85
N ASP A 251 -0.95 6.89 15.23
CA ASP A 251 -1.04 8.31 14.88
C ASP A 251 0.15 9.10 15.49
N GLN A 252 0.68 10.08 14.77
CA GLN A 252 1.81 10.92 15.23
C GLN A 252 1.53 11.64 16.57
N SER A 253 0.27 11.88 16.90
CA SER A 253 -0.23 12.49 18.14
C SER A 253 -0.46 11.49 19.28
N ASN A 254 -0.17 10.20 19.09
CA ASN A 254 -0.27 9.19 20.14
C ASN A 254 0.54 9.62 21.38
N ALA A 255 -0.10 9.53 22.55
CA ALA A 255 0.46 9.91 23.84
C ALA A 255 0.92 8.71 24.69
N LEU A 256 0.59 7.48 24.29
CA LEU A 256 0.84 6.28 25.09
C LEU A 256 2.15 5.56 24.69
N PRO A 257 2.91 5.03 25.67
CA PRO A 257 3.93 4.05 25.39
C PRO A 257 3.30 2.77 24.87
N ALA A 258 3.81 2.22 23.77
CA ALA A 258 3.22 1.08 23.09
C ALA A 258 4.26 0.10 22.53
N LEU A 259 4.00 -1.20 22.71
CA LEU A 259 4.84 -2.28 22.18
C LEU A 259 3.97 -3.33 21.47
N PHE A 260 4.55 -3.95 20.45
CA PHE A 260 3.93 -5.07 19.73
C PHE A 260 4.60 -6.39 20.13
N LEU A 261 3.83 -7.41 20.48
CA LEU A 261 4.33 -8.71 20.99
C LEU A 261 4.05 -9.84 19.99
N SER A 262 4.91 -10.87 20.02
CA SER A 262 4.64 -12.16 19.39
C SER A 262 3.35 -12.79 19.94
N SER A 263 2.73 -13.66 19.15
CA SER A 263 1.51 -14.36 19.56
C SER A 263 1.73 -15.23 20.80
N ASN A 264 2.85 -15.96 20.85
CA ASN A 264 3.21 -16.81 21.98
C ASN A 264 3.36 -16.00 23.28
N LEU A 265 4.09 -14.88 23.22
CA LEU A 265 4.28 -13.99 24.37
C LEU A 265 2.96 -13.38 24.83
N GLY A 266 2.21 -12.77 23.92
CA GLY A 266 0.95 -12.13 24.26
C GLY A 266 -0.10 -13.09 24.78
N GLN A 267 -0.21 -14.30 24.22
CA GLN A 267 -1.14 -15.32 24.71
C GLN A 267 -0.74 -15.84 26.10
N ALA A 268 0.56 -16.00 26.39
CA ALA A 268 1.04 -16.36 27.72
C ALA A 268 0.67 -15.29 28.77
N LEU A 269 0.91 -14.01 28.47
CA LEU A 269 0.54 -12.88 29.33
C LEU A 269 -0.98 -12.73 29.49
N ALA A 270 -1.76 -12.95 28.42
CA ALA A 270 -3.22 -12.92 28.48
C ALA A 270 -3.79 -14.05 29.34
N ASN A 271 -3.19 -15.24 29.30
CA ASN A 271 -3.58 -16.37 30.14
C ASN A 271 -3.23 -16.11 31.61
N ALA A 272 -2.03 -15.57 31.88
CA ALA A 272 -1.61 -15.19 33.23
C ALA A 272 -2.51 -14.09 33.83
N SER A 273 -2.81 -13.04 33.07
CA SER A 273 -3.67 -11.92 33.50
C SER A 273 -5.13 -12.32 33.76
N LYS A 274 -5.63 -13.43 33.21
CA LYS A 274 -7.00 -13.94 33.45
C LYS A 274 -7.11 -14.79 34.73
N ASN A 275 -6.00 -15.32 35.23
CA ASN A 275 -6.00 -16.07 36.47
C ASN A 275 -6.06 -15.10 37.65
N LEU A 276 -7.22 -15.00 38.33
CA LEU A 276 -7.43 -14.10 39.45
C LEU A 276 -6.51 -14.37 40.66
N SER A 277 -5.93 -15.57 40.75
CA SER A 277 -4.91 -15.92 41.76
C SER A 277 -3.49 -15.55 41.34
N ALA A 278 -3.28 -15.09 40.10
CA ALA A 278 -1.97 -14.74 39.57
C ALA A 278 -1.73 -13.22 39.58
N ASN A 279 -0.66 -12.79 40.23
CA ASN A 279 -0.21 -11.39 40.12
C ASN A 279 0.64 -11.25 38.85
N THR A 280 0.06 -10.65 37.81
CA THR A 280 0.72 -10.40 36.52
C THR A 280 0.97 -8.90 36.36
N SER A 281 2.23 -8.52 36.25
CA SER A 281 2.66 -7.13 36.10
C SER A 281 3.86 -7.02 35.15
N VAL A 282 4.11 -5.84 34.61
CA VAL A 282 5.14 -5.61 33.59
C VAL A 282 5.94 -4.34 33.87
N ARG A 283 7.17 -4.31 33.39
CA ARG A 283 8.06 -3.15 33.43
C ARG A 283 8.50 -2.83 32.00
N ILE A 284 8.37 -1.56 31.62
CA ILE A 284 8.64 -1.06 30.26
C ILE A 284 9.67 0.07 30.37
N ILE A 285 10.76 -0.02 29.60
CA ILE A 285 11.62 1.12 29.28
C ILE A 285 11.65 1.29 27.76
N ILE A 286 11.31 2.49 27.31
CA ILE A 286 11.44 2.97 25.94
C ILE A 286 12.09 4.35 26.03
N ASP A 287 13.33 4.47 25.54
CA ASP A 287 14.07 5.73 25.49
C ASP A 287 14.02 6.28 24.07
N LEU A 288 13.14 7.25 23.81
CA LEU A 288 13.09 7.96 22.53
C LEU A 288 13.79 9.31 22.64
N ILE A 289 14.72 9.51 21.71
CA ILE A 289 15.38 10.77 21.45
C ILE A 289 14.64 11.40 20.26
N ASP A 290 13.85 12.45 20.52
CA ASP A 290 13.22 13.24 19.44
C ASP A 290 14.32 13.88 18.57
N ILE A 291 14.16 13.76 17.26
CA ILE A 291 15.01 14.36 16.23
C ILE A 291 14.18 15.46 15.54
N PRO A 292 14.76 16.56 15.04
CA PRO A 292 14.03 17.53 14.25
C PRO A 292 13.16 16.86 13.17
N PRO A 293 11.87 17.22 13.08
CA PRO A 293 10.94 16.63 12.12
C PRO A 293 11.35 17.02 10.69
N TYR A 294 10.99 16.18 9.73
CA TYR A 294 11.36 16.37 8.32
C TYR A 294 10.12 16.50 7.42
N PRO A 295 10.22 17.23 6.30
CA PRO A 295 9.12 17.34 5.35
C PRO A 295 8.99 16.09 4.48
N VAL A 296 7.76 15.62 4.29
CA VAL A 296 7.36 14.65 3.27
C VAL A 296 6.41 15.35 2.30
N GLY A 297 6.49 15.00 1.01
CA GLY A 297 5.74 15.65 -0.05
C GLY A 297 4.73 14.72 -0.71
N ASN A 298 3.50 15.21 -0.89
CA ASN A 298 2.56 14.70 -1.88
C ASN A 298 2.75 15.46 -3.21
N ILE A 299 2.48 14.79 -4.33
CA ILE A 299 2.28 15.42 -5.64
C ILE A 299 0.83 15.21 -6.04
N CYS A 300 0.17 16.22 -6.61
CA CYS A 300 -1.09 16.05 -7.33
C CYS A 300 -1.05 16.82 -8.65
N ALA A 301 -1.57 16.21 -9.72
CA ALA A 301 -1.62 16.76 -11.07
C ALA A 301 -3.06 16.74 -11.59
N ASP A 302 -3.60 17.94 -11.82
CA ASP A 302 -4.97 18.16 -12.28
C ASP A 302 -5.04 18.28 -13.81
N THR A 303 -6.03 17.62 -14.42
CA THR A 303 -6.36 17.84 -15.83
C THR A 303 -6.72 19.31 -16.10
N PRO A 304 -6.34 19.87 -17.26
CA PRO A 304 -6.65 21.26 -17.64
C PRO A 304 -8.13 21.49 -18.00
N THR A 305 -8.96 20.46 -17.86
CA THR A 305 -10.36 20.38 -18.30
C THR A 305 -11.18 19.61 -17.27
N GLY A 306 -12.49 19.83 -17.29
CA GLY A 306 -13.45 19.27 -16.36
C GLY A 306 -13.81 20.24 -15.24
N ASP A 307 -14.97 20.01 -14.61
CA ASP A 307 -15.45 20.78 -13.47
C ASP A 307 -14.58 20.49 -12.24
N ILE A 308 -13.89 21.52 -11.74
CA ILE A 308 -13.04 21.40 -10.54
C ILE A 308 -13.85 21.00 -9.30
N THR A 309 -15.14 21.32 -9.24
CA THR A 309 -16.03 20.95 -8.13
C THR A 309 -16.54 19.50 -8.21
N GLN A 310 -16.09 18.75 -9.21
CA GLN A 310 -16.46 17.36 -9.42
C GLN A 310 -15.24 16.55 -9.90
N THR A 311 -14.50 16.00 -8.94
CA THR A 311 -13.18 15.40 -9.16
C THR A 311 -13.19 13.89 -8.95
N ILE A 312 -12.60 13.17 -9.90
CA ILE A 312 -12.16 11.78 -9.72
C ILE A 312 -10.67 11.84 -9.34
N VAL A 313 -10.35 11.39 -8.13
CA VAL A 313 -8.97 11.28 -7.66
C VAL A 313 -8.44 9.89 -8.01
N VAL A 314 -7.26 9.83 -8.62
CA VAL A 314 -6.51 8.60 -8.89
C VAL A 314 -5.28 8.62 -7.99
N GLY A 315 -5.22 7.73 -7.00
CA GLY A 315 -4.22 7.72 -5.94
C GLY A 315 -3.30 6.50 -5.97
N SER A 316 -2.04 6.72 -5.59
CA SER A 316 -1.00 5.72 -5.31
C SER A 316 0.01 6.34 -4.35
N HIS A 317 0.72 5.58 -3.52
CA HIS A 317 1.84 6.14 -2.77
C HIS A 317 3.16 6.05 -3.54
N SER A 318 4.12 6.89 -3.14
CA SER A 318 5.38 7.13 -3.84
C SER A 318 6.62 6.81 -3.03
N ASP A 319 6.49 6.52 -1.75
CA ASP A 319 7.54 5.91 -0.94
C ASP A 319 7.63 4.39 -1.16
N SER A 320 8.58 3.78 -0.44
CA SER A 320 8.73 2.34 -0.23
C SER A 320 9.21 2.14 1.21
N VAL A 321 9.21 0.91 1.72
CA VAL A 321 9.92 0.61 2.96
C VAL A 321 11.44 0.87 2.85
N PRO A 322 12.13 1.17 3.98
CA PRO A 322 13.59 1.23 4.02
C PRO A 322 14.29 -0.08 3.64
N ALA A 323 13.59 -1.22 3.73
CA ALA A 323 14.13 -2.55 3.52
C ALA A 323 14.27 -2.95 2.02
N GLY A 324 13.71 -2.19 1.08
CA GLY A 324 13.75 -2.55 -0.33
C GLY A 324 13.35 -1.43 -1.31
N PRO A 325 13.45 -1.71 -2.62
CA PRO A 325 13.27 -0.71 -3.66
C PRO A 325 11.80 -0.36 -3.94
N GLY A 326 10.88 -1.24 -3.55
CA GLY A 326 9.44 -1.00 -3.62
C GLY A 326 8.94 -0.85 -5.05
N ILE A 327 9.27 -1.76 -5.96
CA ILE A 327 8.92 -1.64 -7.38
C ILE A 327 7.53 -2.17 -7.69
N ASN A 328 7.10 -3.25 -7.04
CA ASN A 328 5.67 -3.53 -6.96
C ASN A 328 5.00 -2.58 -5.97
N ASP A 329 5.66 -2.35 -4.83
CA ASP A 329 5.08 -1.76 -3.62
C ASP A 329 5.77 -0.43 -3.21
N ASN A 330 5.31 0.74 -3.66
CA ASN A 330 4.25 0.98 -4.64
C ASN A 330 4.80 1.71 -5.89
N GLY A 331 5.86 1.15 -6.46
CA GLY A 331 6.32 1.56 -7.80
C GLY A 331 5.26 1.28 -8.87
N SER A 332 4.50 0.19 -8.76
CA SER A 332 3.56 -0.28 -9.79
C SER A 332 2.32 0.60 -9.92
N GLY A 333 1.68 0.99 -8.82
CA GLY A 333 0.62 1.99 -8.80
C GLY A 333 1.14 3.38 -9.17
N SER A 334 2.28 3.81 -8.61
CA SER A 334 2.92 5.09 -8.97
C SER A 334 3.18 5.22 -10.48
N ALA A 335 3.71 4.18 -11.12
CA ALA A 335 3.99 4.14 -12.55
C ALA A 335 2.71 4.03 -13.39
N ALA A 336 1.70 3.32 -12.91
CA ALA A 336 0.40 3.25 -13.57
C ALA A 336 -0.29 4.62 -13.58
N ALA A 337 -0.35 5.32 -12.44
CA ALA A 337 -0.89 6.67 -12.37
C ALA A 337 -0.15 7.65 -13.31
N LEU A 338 1.18 7.54 -13.41
CA LEU A 338 2.00 8.40 -14.26
C LEU A 338 1.78 8.11 -15.76
N ALA A 339 1.75 6.84 -16.15
CA ALA A 339 1.46 6.42 -17.51
C ALA A 339 0.05 6.83 -17.94
N LEU A 340 -0.96 6.64 -17.08
CA LEU A 340 -2.35 7.00 -17.37
C LEU A 340 -2.55 8.52 -17.48
N ALA A 341 -1.88 9.33 -16.63
CA ALA A 341 -1.90 10.78 -16.74
C ALA A 341 -1.33 11.25 -18.09
N VAL A 342 -0.22 10.67 -18.52
CA VAL A 342 0.43 11.04 -19.80
C VAL A 342 -0.33 10.50 -21.02
N ALA A 343 -0.87 9.28 -20.94
CA ALA A 343 -1.74 8.73 -21.98
C ALA A 343 -3.00 9.58 -22.17
N LEU A 344 -3.66 9.97 -21.07
CA LEU A 344 -4.83 10.84 -21.10
C LEU A 344 -4.49 12.24 -21.63
N ALA A 345 -3.33 12.80 -21.26
CA ALA A 345 -2.86 14.08 -21.80
C ALA A 345 -2.61 14.02 -23.33
N ARG A 346 -2.06 12.91 -23.85
CA ARG A 346 -1.91 12.65 -25.28
C ARG A 346 -3.28 12.53 -25.97
N LEU A 347 -4.22 11.77 -25.39
CA LEU A 347 -5.57 11.62 -25.93
C LEU A 347 -6.34 12.95 -25.99
N PHE A 348 -6.24 13.81 -24.97
CA PHE A 348 -6.85 15.15 -24.96
C PHE A 348 -6.28 16.14 -26.01
N GLN A 349 -5.17 15.82 -26.67
CA GLN A 349 -4.66 16.57 -27.84
C GLN A 349 -5.31 16.11 -29.16
N THR A 350 -5.88 14.91 -29.20
CA THR A 350 -6.59 14.37 -30.36
C THR A 350 -7.98 15.00 -30.46
N SER A 351 -8.26 15.71 -31.56
CA SER A 351 -9.50 16.47 -31.74
C SER A 351 -10.78 15.62 -31.73
N SER A 352 -10.69 14.33 -32.04
CA SER A 352 -11.82 13.39 -32.01
C SER A 352 -12.07 12.77 -30.64
N TYR A 353 -11.13 12.88 -29.70
CA TYR A 353 -11.28 12.33 -28.34
C TYR A 353 -11.95 13.35 -27.42
N ALA A 354 -13.22 13.11 -27.10
CA ALA A 354 -14.00 14.02 -26.25
C ALA A 354 -13.39 14.13 -24.85
N LYS A 355 -13.06 15.36 -24.44
CA LYS A 355 -12.57 15.73 -23.11
C LYS A 355 -13.62 15.42 -22.04
N TYR A 356 -13.15 15.06 -20.84
CA TYR A 356 -14.03 14.68 -19.74
C TYR A 356 -14.73 15.88 -19.11
N GLN A 357 -15.94 15.64 -18.59
CA GLN A 357 -16.75 16.65 -17.88
C GLN A 357 -16.27 16.87 -16.44
N TYR A 358 -15.64 15.87 -15.85
CA TYR A 358 -15.10 15.87 -14.49
C TYR A 358 -13.60 16.15 -14.51
N ARG A 359 -13.07 16.83 -13.49
CA ARG A 359 -11.62 16.95 -13.33
C ARG A 359 -11.05 15.60 -12.92
N ILE A 360 -9.96 15.18 -13.54
CA ILE A 360 -9.16 14.04 -13.04
C ILE A 360 -7.96 14.61 -12.31
N ARG A 361 -7.73 14.12 -11.09
CA ARG A 361 -6.63 14.50 -10.21
C ARG A 361 -5.79 13.26 -9.92
N PHE A 362 -4.63 13.15 -10.56
CA PHE A 362 -3.67 12.08 -10.26
C PHE A 362 -2.82 12.51 -9.07
N CYS A 363 -2.72 11.69 -8.03
CA CYS A 363 -1.96 12.01 -6.82
C CYS A 363 -1.02 10.89 -6.41
N TRP A 364 0.15 11.31 -5.94
CA TRP A 364 1.19 10.49 -5.35
C TRP A 364 1.34 10.89 -3.90
N TRP A 365 0.93 9.99 -3.00
CA TRP A 365 1.00 10.18 -1.57
C TRP A 365 2.41 9.86 -1.07
N GLY A 366 2.86 10.52 0.00
CA GLY A 366 4.07 10.14 0.73
C GLY A 366 3.73 9.67 2.13
N ALA A 367 4.63 8.89 2.73
CA ALA A 367 4.47 8.36 4.10
C ALA A 367 3.20 7.52 4.26
N GLU A 368 2.87 6.71 3.24
CA GLU A 368 1.85 5.65 3.35
C GLU A 368 2.33 4.59 4.36
N GLU A 369 3.56 4.13 4.13
CA GLU A 369 4.31 3.05 4.80
C GLU A 369 4.44 3.22 6.32
N VAL A 370 4.14 4.42 6.82
CA VAL A 370 4.23 4.81 8.23
C VAL A 370 2.92 5.41 8.77
N GLY A 371 1.79 5.29 8.06
CA GLY A 371 0.48 5.70 8.56
C GLY A 371 -0.50 6.39 7.60
N LEU A 372 -0.46 6.17 6.27
CA LEU A 372 -1.27 6.91 5.28
C LEU A 372 -1.13 8.43 5.36
N LEU A 373 0.00 8.91 5.86
CA LEU A 373 0.08 10.28 6.38
C LEU A 373 -0.09 11.32 5.25
N GLY A 374 0.25 10.96 4.01
CA GLY A 374 0.00 11.74 2.81
C GLY A 374 -1.48 11.88 2.44
N SER A 375 -2.23 10.79 2.33
CA SER A 375 -3.66 10.83 1.98
C SER A 375 -4.53 11.38 3.12
N ASP A 376 -4.17 11.10 4.38
CA ASP A 376 -4.79 11.72 5.55
C ASP A 376 -4.54 13.23 5.59
N PHE A 377 -3.32 13.70 5.31
CA PHE A 377 -3.02 15.12 5.17
C PHE A 377 -3.84 15.79 4.05
N TYR A 378 -3.99 15.13 2.89
CA TYR A 378 -4.84 15.62 1.80
C TYR A 378 -6.30 15.77 2.26
N ILE A 379 -6.86 14.78 2.93
CA ILE A 379 -8.24 14.80 3.41
C ILE A 379 -8.45 15.81 4.55
N LYS A 380 -7.48 15.96 5.47
CA LYS A 380 -7.50 16.99 6.52
C LYS A 380 -7.45 18.40 5.92
N GLN A 381 -6.72 18.63 4.82
CA GLN A 381 -6.84 19.88 4.07
C GLN A 381 -8.22 20.03 3.42
N ALA A 382 -8.70 18.99 2.73
CA ALA A 382 -9.96 19.07 1.99
C ALA A 382 -11.18 19.33 2.89
N LYS A 383 -11.22 18.75 4.09
CA LYS A 383 -12.25 19.01 5.11
C LYS A 383 -12.24 20.45 5.63
N ASN A 384 -11.07 21.10 5.67
CA ASN A 384 -10.89 22.46 6.19
C ASN A 384 -10.92 23.55 5.10
N SER A 385 -10.91 23.17 3.82
CA SER A 385 -10.87 24.10 2.69
C SER A 385 -12.25 24.69 2.38
N THR A 386 -12.27 25.96 1.99
CA THR A 386 -13.42 26.66 1.41
C THR A 386 -13.25 26.93 -0.09
N VAL A 387 -12.07 26.64 -0.65
CA VAL A 387 -11.70 26.95 -2.04
C VAL A 387 -12.30 25.90 -2.99
N PRO A 388 -13.15 26.27 -3.97
CA PRO A 388 -13.68 25.33 -4.95
C PRO A 388 -12.58 24.56 -5.68
N GLY A 389 -12.73 23.24 -5.77
CA GLY A 389 -11.70 22.33 -6.27
C GLY A 389 -10.71 21.85 -5.21
N GLU A 390 -10.81 22.31 -3.97
CA GLU A 390 -10.01 21.81 -2.85
C GLU A 390 -10.88 21.41 -1.64
N ARG A 391 -12.22 21.43 -1.74
CA ARG A 391 -13.11 21.04 -0.63
C ARG A 391 -13.34 19.54 -0.66
N ILE A 392 -13.63 18.94 0.49
CA ILE A 392 -13.94 17.51 0.56
C ILE A 392 -15.11 17.13 -0.37
N ALA A 393 -16.16 17.96 -0.42
CA ALA A 393 -17.33 17.77 -1.28
C ALA A 393 -17.05 17.86 -2.80
N ASP A 394 -15.86 18.34 -3.21
CA ASP A 394 -15.44 18.37 -4.61
C ASP A 394 -14.82 17.02 -5.06
N ASN A 395 -14.52 16.10 -4.13
CA ASN A 395 -13.98 14.77 -4.40
C ASN A 395 -15.15 13.77 -4.49
N LEU A 396 -15.45 13.28 -5.69
CA LEU A 396 -16.58 12.35 -5.91
C LEU A 396 -16.17 10.89 -5.74
N VAL A 397 -14.99 10.56 -6.25
CA VAL A 397 -14.43 9.21 -6.28
C VAL A 397 -12.94 9.26 -5.93
N ASN A 398 -12.47 8.27 -5.17
CA ASN A 398 -11.06 7.90 -5.11
C ASN A 398 -10.87 6.51 -5.74
N LEU A 399 -10.07 6.44 -6.80
CA LEU A 399 -9.54 5.22 -7.37
C LEU A 399 -8.15 4.98 -6.80
N ASN A 400 -7.99 3.94 -5.99
CA ASN A 400 -6.73 3.63 -5.33
C ASN A 400 -6.02 2.48 -6.05
N PHE A 401 -4.80 2.75 -6.48
CA PHE A 401 -3.94 1.80 -7.18
C PHE A 401 -2.66 1.63 -6.40
N ASP A 402 -2.58 0.49 -5.73
CA ASP A 402 -1.44 0.08 -4.94
C ASP A 402 -0.56 -0.88 -5.76
N MET A 403 -0.07 -1.95 -5.14
CA MET A 403 0.55 -3.10 -5.80
C MET A 403 -0.32 -3.64 -6.95
N LEU A 404 0.03 -3.38 -8.21
CA LEU A 404 -0.65 -3.87 -9.42
C LEU A 404 0.10 -4.99 -10.16
N GLY A 405 1.33 -5.34 -9.76
CA GLY A 405 2.22 -6.24 -10.51
C GLY A 405 2.75 -7.48 -9.78
N SER A 406 2.13 -7.96 -8.70
CA SER A 406 2.67 -9.07 -7.87
C SER A 406 3.02 -10.34 -8.66
N PRO A 407 4.09 -11.08 -8.32
CA PRO A 407 4.56 -12.20 -9.13
C PRO A 407 3.56 -13.37 -9.18
N ASN A 408 2.96 -13.70 -8.03
CA ASN A 408 1.93 -14.74 -7.88
C ASN A 408 0.53 -14.08 -7.80
N TYR A 409 0.30 -13.07 -8.64
CA TYR A 409 -0.86 -12.17 -8.63
C TYR A 409 -2.24 -12.81 -8.44
N ILE A 410 -3.16 -11.98 -7.96
CA ILE A 410 -4.58 -12.05 -8.28
C ILE A 410 -4.97 -10.81 -9.10
N PHE A 411 -6.07 -10.89 -9.83
CA PHE A 411 -6.81 -9.72 -10.30
C PHE A 411 -7.78 -9.29 -9.19
N GLY A 412 -7.23 -8.71 -8.13
CA GLY A 412 -7.98 -8.30 -6.94
C GLY A 412 -8.70 -6.97 -7.14
N ILE A 413 -9.96 -6.91 -6.70
CA ILE A 413 -10.86 -5.78 -6.80
C ILE A 413 -11.31 -5.40 -5.39
N TYR A 414 -11.16 -4.14 -5.00
CA TYR A 414 -11.67 -3.68 -3.71
C TYR A 414 -13.21 -3.78 -3.66
N ASP A 415 -13.73 -4.53 -2.69
CA ASP A 415 -15.16 -4.90 -2.63
C ASP A 415 -15.97 -3.97 -1.71
N GLY A 416 -16.63 -2.97 -2.31
CA GLY A 416 -17.54 -2.02 -1.67
C GLY A 416 -18.73 -2.66 -0.93
N ARG A 417 -18.97 -3.97 -1.09
CA ARG A 417 -20.03 -4.70 -0.38
C ARG A 417 -19.55 -5.27 0.96
N THR A 418 -18.25 -5.22 1.23
CA THR A 418 -17.61 -5.64 2.49
C THR A 418 -17.42 -4.50 3.51
N LEU A 419 -17.84 -3.29 3.14
CA LEU A 419 -17.76 -2.09 3.99
C LEU A 419 -18.45 -2.30 5.34
N SER A 420 -17.80 -1.83 6.41
CA SER A 420 -18.31 -1.98 7.77
C SER A 420 -19.50 -1.04 8.03
N ASN A 421 -20.33 -1.38 9.03
CA ASN A 421 -21.43 -0.51 9.47
C ASN A 421 -20.96 0.85 10.06
N ALA A 422 -19.65 1.05 10.30
CA ALA A 422 -19.10 2.34 10.70
C ALA A 422 -18.97 3.33 9.52
N THR A 423 -19.25 2.89 8.29
CA THR A 423 -19.26 3.73 7.08
C THR A 423 -20.43 4.74 7.13
N PRO A 424 -20.20 6.06 6.95
CA PRO A 424 -21.22 7.07 6.77
C PRO A 424 -21.93 6.64 5.49
N PRO A 425 -23.23 6.30 5.58
CA PRO A 425 -23.87 5.46 4.57
C PRO A 425 -23.79 5.98 3.13
N ILE A 426 -23.51 7.28 2.94
CA ILE A 426 -23.31 7.93 1.66
C ILE A 426 -22.14 7.38 0.82
N ALA A 427 -21.08 6.82 1.40
CA ALA A 427 -19.97 6.27 0.60
C ALA A 427 -20.25 4.86 0.03
N ILE A 428 -21.23 4.15 0.59
CA ILE A 428 -21.45 2.71 0.32
C ILE A 428 -21.94 2.46 -1.12
N PRO A 429 -22.99 3.12 -1.66
CA PRO A 429 -23.53 2.78 -2.97
C PRO A 429 -22.53 3.02 -4.10
N GLY A 430 -21.86 4.19 -4.08
CA GLY A 430 -20.85 4.54 -5.06
C GLY A 430 -19.68 3.56 -5.05
N SER A 431 -19.20 3.16 -3.88
CA SER A 431 -18.13 2.17 -3.77
C SER A 431 -18.55 0.79 -4.32
N ARG A 432 -19.80 0.37 -4.07
CA ARG A 432 -20.37 -0.85 -4.66
C ARG A 432 -20.50 -0.76 -6.19
N LYS A 433 -20.92 0.39 -6.72
CA LYS A 433 -21.00 0.65 -8.17
C LYS A 433 -19.64 0.52 -8.85
N ILE A 434 -18.59 1.07 -8.25
CA ILE A 434 -17.22 0.96 -8.75
C ILE A 434 -16.72 -0.51 -8.70
N THR A 435 -17.04 -1.25 -7.64
CA THR A 435 -16.75 -2.70 -7.57
C THR A 435 -17.39 -3.46 -8.74
N GLU A 436 -18.69 -3.25 -9.00
CA GLU A 436 -19.37 -3.95 -10.10
C GLU A 436 -18.87 -3.48 -11.50
N LEU A 437 -18.41 -2.24 -11.66
CA LEU A 437 -17.78 -1.77 -12.90
C LEU A 437 -16.46 -2.52 -13.19
N PHE A 438 -15.64 -2.78 -12.18
CA PHE A 438 -14.47 -3.65 -12.35
C PHE A 438 -14.88 -5.10 -12.62
N HIS A 439 -15.95 -5.60 -11.98
CA HIS A 439 -16.47 -6.95 -12.27
C HIS A 439 -16.87 -7.12 -13.73
N GLU A 440 -17.54 -6.12 -14.30
CA GLU A 440 -17.92 -6.06 -15.71
C GLU A 440 -16.67 -6.14 -16.59
N TRP A 441 -15.65 -5.31 -16.34
CA TRP A 441 -14.40 -5.32 -17.11
C TRP A 441 -13.74 -6.71 -17.17
N PHE A 442 -13.43 -7.31 -16.01
CA PHE A 442 -12.76 -8.62 -16.00
C PHE A 442 -13.65 -9.72 -16.62
N THR A 443 -14.98 -9.60 -16.54
CA THR A 443 -15.90 -10.52 -17.22
C THR A 443 -15.84 -10.36 -18.75
N ILE A 444 -15.87 -9.12 -19.26
CA ILE A 444 -15.75 -8.82 -20.70
C ILE A 444 -14.40 -9.28 -21.26
N GLN A 445 -13.32 -9.11 -20.50
CA GLN A 445 -11.97 -9.55 -20.87
C GLN A 445 -11.74 -11.07 -20.69
N ASN A 446 -12.74 -11.84 -20.21
CA ASN A 446 -12.62 -13.26 -19.88
C ASN A 446 -11.44 -13.57 -18.92
N LEU A 447 -11.23 -12.69 -17.94
CA LEU A 447 -10.17 -12.80 -16.93
C LEU A 447 -10.75 -13.27 -15.58
N PRO A 448 -9.99 -14.04 -14.79
CA PRO A 448 -10.36 -14.33 -13.41
C PRO A 448 -10.32 -13.05 -12.56
N ARG A 449 -10.92 -13.08 -11.37
CA ARG A 449 -10.95 -11.93 -10.44
C ARG A 449 -11.19 -12.35 -8.99
N ASP A 450 -10.63 -11.63 -8.04
CA ASP A 450 -10.85 -11.85 -6.60
C ASP A 450 -11.44 -10.59 -5.97
N ASN A 451 -12.32 -10.77 -4.99
CA ASN A 451 -12.89 -9.65 -4.23
C ASN A 451 -12.06 -9.49 -2.96
N ILE A 452 -11.43 -8.32 -2.80
CA ILE A 452 -10.60 -7.98 -1.65
C ILE A 452 -11.41 -7.11 -0.70
N PRO A 453 -11.62 -7.57 0.56
CA PRO A 453 -12.38 -6.80 1.51
C PRO A 453 -11.75 -5.44 1.83
N LEU A 454 -12.59 -4.42 1.91
CA LEU A 454 -12.21 -3.05 2.29
C LEU A 454 -12.10 -2.93 3.80
N HIS A 455 -11.06 -3.56 4.35
CA HIS A 455 -10.76 -3.59 5.78
C HIS A 455 -9.46 -2.86 6.14
N GLY A 456 -8.66 -2.42 5.17
CA GLY A 456 -7.54 -1.52 5.40
C GLY A 456 -6.31 -1.71 4.50
N GLY A 457 -5.18 -1.18 4.98
CA GLY A 457 -3.85 -1.23 4.38
C GLY A 457 -3.58 -0.45 3.09
N SER A 458 -4.25 0.69 2.80
CA SER A 458 -3.88 1.61 1.70
C SER A 458 -4.63 2.97 1.72
N ASP A 459 -4.18 3.94 0.92
CA ASP A 459 -4.59 5.35 0.89
C ASP A 459 -6.07 5.66 0.55
N TYR A 460 -6.88 4.67 0.14
CA TYR A 460 -8.33 4.89 -0.04
C TYR A 460 -9.05 5.21 1.28
N VAL A 461 -8.44 4.89 2.42
CA VAL A 461 -9.10 4.98 3.72
C VAL A 461 -9.46 6.41 4.11
N PRO A 462 -8.55 7.40 4.16
CA PRO A 462 -8.92 8.74 4.56
C PRO A 462 -10.06 9.33 3.70
N PHE A 463 -10.12 8.97 2.42
CA PHE A 463 -11.22 9.33 1.51
C PHE A 463 -12.56 8.71 1.93
N LEU A 464 -12.59 7.40 2.14
CA LEU A 464 -13.79 6.68 2.55
C LEU A 464 -14.24 7.14 3.96
N ALA A 465 -13.31 7.47 4.87
CA ALA A 465 -13.60 8.10 6.18
C ALA A 465 -14.33 9.44 6.06
N ALA A 466 -14.04 10.15 4.98
CA ALA A 466 -14.61 11.44 4.67
C ALA A 466 -15.93 11.34 3.88
N GLY A 467 -16.43 10.12 3.61
CA GLY A 467 -17.67 9.89 2.89
C GLY A 467 -17.53 9.87 1.36
N VAL A 468 -16.30 9.85 0.83
CA VAL A 468 -16.03 9.76 -0.61
C VAL A 468 -16.23 8.30 -1.06
N ALA A 469 -16.87 8.07 -2.22
CA ALA A 469 -16.95 6.73 -2.80
C ALA A 469 -15.56 6.27 -3.27
N ILE A 470 -15.21 5.02 -3.04
CA ILE A 470 -13.90 4.51 -3.41
C ILE A 470 -13.97 3.21 -4.20
N GLY A 471 -12.90 2.91 -4.92
CA GLY A 471 -12.66 1.59 -5.48
C GLY A 471 -11.24 1.51 -6.00
N GLY A 472 -10.91 0.41 -6.66
CA GLY A 472 -9.56 0.20 -7.18
C GLY A 472 -9.19 -1.26 -7.23
N LEU A 473 -7.90 -1.50 -7.43
CA LEU A 473 -7.34 -2.79 -7.80
C LEU A 473 -6.08 -3.08 -6.98
N VAL A 474 -5.87 -4.35 -6.69
CA VAL A 474 -4.68 -4.84 -5.98
C VAL A 474 -4.32 -6.25 -6.44
N SER A 475 -3.03 -6.50 -6.67
CA SER A 475 -2.51 -7.78 -7.16
C SER A 475 -2.04 -8.72 -6.05
N GLY A 476 -1.93 -8.20 -4.82
CA GLY A 476 -1.80 -8.96 -3.58
C GLY A 476 -0.44 -8.82 -2.90
N ALA A 477 -0.44 -8.82 -1.57
CA ALA A 477 0.75 -8.67 -0.73
C ALA A 477 1.19 -10.02 -0.11
N GLY A 478 1.61 -10.03 1.17
CA GLY A 478 2.05 -11.23 1.89
C GLY A 478 1.01 -12.35 2.08
N THR A 479 -0.28 -12.12 1.77
CA THR A 479 -1.36 -13.10 1.91
C THR A 479 -1.11 -14.35 1.08
N ILE A 480 -1.40 -15.54 1.63
CA ILE A 480 -1.21 -16.83 0.96
C ILE A 480 -2.28 -17.08 -0.12
N LYS A 481 -1.84 -17.40 -1.35
CA LYS A 481 -2.70 -17.84 -2.45
C LYS A 481 -3.15 -19.28 -2.26
N ARG A 482 -4.46 -19.51 -2.29
CA ARG A 482 -5.08 -20.83 -2.08
C ARG A 482 -5.11 -21.64 -3.38
N GLN A 483 -5.10 -22.97 -3.27
CA GLN A 483 -5.19 -23.87 -4.45
C GLN A 483 -6.42 -23.56 -5.31
N GLU A 484 -7.58 -23.33 -4.67
CA GLU A 484 -8.84 -22.91 -5.34
C GLU A 484 -8.68 -21.67 -6.23
N GLN A 485 -7.79 -20.73 -5.86
CA GLN A 485 -7.51 -19.56 -6.68
C GLN A 485 -6.68 -19.95 -7.90
N CYS A 486 -5.66 -20.81 -7.76
CA CYS A 486 -4.93 -21.33 -8.91
C CYS A 486 -5.80 -22.13 -9.87
N ASP A 487 -6.64 -23.02 -9.35
CA ASP A 487 -7.55 -23.84 -10.17
C ASP A 487 -8.50 -22.94 -10.99
N ARG A 488 -9.07 -21.92 -10.35
CA ARG A 488 -9.97 -20.95 -10.99
C ARG A 488 -9.28 -20.06 -12.03
N TYR A 489 -8.02 -19.70 -11.82
CA TYR A 489 -7.24 -18.94 -12.78
C TYR A 489 -6.86 -19.81 -13.98
N ALA A 490 -6.48 -21.07 -13.74
CA ALA A 490 -6.13 -22.03 -14.77
C ALA A 490 -7.29 -22.36 -15.73
N VAL A 491 -8.54 -22.27 -15.27
CA VAL A 491 -9.74 -22.43 -16.13
C VAL A 491 -9.87 -21.33 -17.19
N LEU A 492 -9.47 -20.09 -16.88
CA LEU A 492 -9.65 -18.93 -17.77
C LEU A 492 -8.38 -18.55 -18.54
N LEU A 493 -7.20 -18.72 -17.93
CA LEU A 493 -5.90 -18.35 -18.50
C LEU A 493 -5.15 -19.53 -19.10
N GLY A 494 -5.61 -20.76 -18.88
CA GLY A 494 -4.80 -21.97 -19.08
C GLY A 494 -3.75 -22.14 -17.96
N PRO A 495 -2.86 -23.14 -18.08
CA PRO A 495 -1.84 -23.40 -17.06
C PRO A 495 -0.89 -22.20 -16.87
N ASP A 496 -1.09 -21.46 -15.77
CA ASP A 496 -0.25 -20.31 -15.40
C ASP A 496 0.96 -20.78 -14.57
N PRO A 497 2.19 -20.71 -15.10
CA PRO A 497 3.39 -21.14 -14.37
C PRO A 497 3.75 -20.22 -13.19
N SER A 498 3.15 -19.04 -13.07
CA SER A 498 3.33 -18.14 -11.94
C SER A 498 2.39 -18.46 -10.76
N CYS A 499 1.40 -19.35 -10.95
CA CYS A 499 0.48 -19.70 -9.88
C CYS A 499 1.07 -20.72 -8.90
N ILE A 500 1.56 -20.23 -7.77
CA ILE A 500 2.13 -21.06 -6.71
C ILE A 500 1.13 -21.09 -5.54
N SER A 501 0.48 -22.23 -5.34
CA SER A 501 -0.42 -22.43 -4.21
C SER A 501 0.34 -22.60 -2.90
N ASN A 502 -0.28 -22.18 -1.79
CA ASN A 502 0.31 -22.16 -0.45
C ASN A 502 1.57 -21.27 -0.32
N ALA A 503 1.79 -20.35 -1.26
CA ALA A 503 2.80 -19.29 -1.22
C ALA A 503 2.13 -17.90 -1.18
N PRO A 504 2.83 -16.84 -0.72
CA PRO A 504 2.34 -15.47 -0.79
C PRO A 504 1.98 -15.02 -2.22
N LEU A 505 1.05 -14.07 -2.35
CA LEU A 505 0.74 -13.38 -3.61
C LEU A 505 1.95 -12.53 -4.07
N ASP A 506 2.61 -11.88 -3.12
CA ASP A 506 3.94 -11.29 -3.28
C ASP A 506 4.90 -11.81 -2.18
N PRO A 507 5.89 -12.65 -2.52
CA PRO A 507 6.89 -13.16 -1.58
C PRO A 507 7.98 -12.11 -1.25
N CYS A 508 8.08 -11.03 -2.01
CA CYS A 508 9.03 -9.93 -1.87
C CYS A 508 8.45 -8.66 -1.23
N TYR A 509 7.15 -8.64 -0.93
CA TYR A 509 6.48 -7.61 -0.13
C TYR A 509 7.33 -7.16 1.08
N HIS A 510 7.55 -5.86 1.22
CA HIS A 510 8.42 -5.20 2.21
C HIS A 510 9.88 -5.72 2.29
N LYS A 511 10.47 -6.23 1.20
CA LYS A 511 11.84 -6.79 1.17
C LYS A 511 12.70 -6.25 0.03
N ALA A 512 14.01 -6.40 0.19
CA ALA A 512 15.03 -6.02 -0.80
C ALA A 512 14.85 -6.67 -2.19
N CYS A 513 14.08 -7.76 -2.30
CA CYS A 513 13.80 -8.41 -3.58
C CYS A 513 12.62 -7.83 -4.36
N ASP A 514 11.84 -6.88 -3.78
CA ASP A 514 10.80 -6.15 -4.54
C ASP A 514 11.43 -5.13 -5.51
N SER A 515 11.96 -5.70 -6.57
CA SER A 515 12.71 -5.08 -7.64
C SER A 515 11.91 -5.17 -8.95
N ILE A 516 12.40 -4.57 -10.03
CA ILE A 516 11.77 -4.69 -11.35
C ILE A 516 11.57 -6.15 -11.82
N TRP A 517 12.34 -7.10 -11.28
CA TRP A 517 12.21 -8.54 -11.56
C TRP A 517 11.08 -9.24 -10.78
N ASN A 518 10.48 -8.56 -9.79
CA ASN A 518 9.33 -9.05 -9.03
C ASN A 518 8.00 -8.91 -9.81
N ILE A 519 8.00 -8.11 -10.88
CA ILE A 519 6.78 -7.71 -11.60
C ILE A 519 6.29 -8.79 -12.56
N ASN A 520 5.08 -9.29 -12.36
CA ASN A 520 4.35 -10.05 -13.36
C ASN A 520 3.79 -9.10 -14.43
N VAL A 521 4.52 -8.99 -15.54
CA VAL A 521 4.22 -8.05 -16.65
C VAL A 521 2.82 -8.26 -17.24
N PHE A 522 2.36 -9.50 -17.38
CA PHE A 522 1.00 -9.81 -17.89
C PHE A 522 -0.07 -9.31 -16.94
N ALA A 523 0.05 -9.64 -15.65
CA ALA A 523 -0.91 -9.20 -14.64
C ALA A 523 -0.95 -7.68 -14.54
N TYR A 524 0.23 -7.05 -14.54
CA TYR A 524 0.38 -5.60 -14.45
C TYR A 524 -0.31 -4.87 -15.62
N GLU A 525 -0.09 -5.32 -16.86
CA GLU A 525 -0.77 -4.76 -18.03
C GLU A 525 -2.30 -4.83 -17.89
N LYS A 526 -2.85 -5.98 -17.47
CA LYS A 526 -4.30 -6.17 -17.35
C LYS A 526 -4.91 -5.38 -16.20
N MET A 527 -4.18 -5.20 -15.10
CA MET A 527 -4.60 -4.34 -13.99
C MET A 527 -4.62 -2.86 -14.40
N VAL A 528 -3.62 -2.37 -15.15
CA VAL A 528 -3.62 -0.99 -15.63
C VAL A 528 -4.68 -0.75 -16.72
N GLN A 529 -4.94 -1.71 -17.60
CA GLN A 529 -6.06 -1.65 -18.55
C GLN A 529 -7.42 -1.58 -17.83
N ALA A 530 -7.61 -2.33 -16.75
CA ALA A 530 -8.80 -2.25 -15.91
C ALA A 530 -8.95 -0.88 -15.22
N ALA A 531 -7.86 -0.35 -14.66
CA ALA A 531 -7.82 0.99 -14.07
C ALA A 531 -8.19 2.09 -15.08
N ALA A 532 -7.62 2.02 -16.29
CA ALA A 532 -7.90 2.92 -17.39
C ALA A 532 -9.37 2.90 -17.82
N TYR A 533 -9.94 1.70 -17.99
CA TYR A 533 -11.35 1.52 -18.35
C TYR A 533 -12.30 2.12 -17.31
N ALA A 534 -12.10 1.80 -16.02
CA ALA A 534 -12.98 2.31 -14.96
C ALA A 534 -12.90 3.84 -14.83
N LEU A 535 -11.70 4.41 -14.98
CA LEU A 535 -11.48 5.85 -15.00
C LEU A 535 -12.23 6.52 -16.18
N GLU A 536 -12.06 6.03 -17.41
CA GLU A 536 -12.74 6.59 -18.58
C GLU A 536 -14.26 6.43 -18.49
N TYR A 537 -14.75 5.26 -18.10
CA TYR A 537 -16.18 4.99 -17.97
C TYR A 537 -16.86 5.97 -17.01
N MET A 538 -16.26 6.19 -15.82
CA MET A 538 -16.78 7.17 -14.85
C MET A 538 -16.65 8.60 -15.37
N ALA A 539 -15.52 8.94 -15.99
CA ALA A 539 -15.26 10.28 -16.50
C ALA A 539 -16.14 10.67 -17.71
N ARG A 540 -16.78 9.69 -18.35
CA ARG A 540 -17.76 9.85 -19.43
C ARG A 540 -19.23 9.76 -19.01
N GLN A 541 -19.55 9.55 -17.74
CA GLN A 541 -20.95 9.56 -17.29
C GLN A 541 -21.59 10.95 -17.50
N ASP A 542 -22.83 10.99 -17.99
CA ASP A 542 -23.59 12.23 -18.10
C ASP A 542 -23.85 12.86 -16.72
N ASN A 543 -24.09 12.02 -15.71
CA ASN A 543 -24.22 12.41 -14.31
C ASN A 543 -23.59 11.36 -13.38
N LEU A 544 -22.31 11.54 -13.05
CA LEU A 544 -21.55 10.60 -12.21
C LEU A 544 -22.13 10.48 -10.80
N LYS A 545 -22.69 11.56 -10.23
CA LYS A 545 -23.30 11.52 -8.89
C LYS A 545 -24.55 10.64 -8.88
N GLU A 546 -25.38 10.71 -9.91
CA GLU A 546 -26.56 9.85 -10.06
C GLU A 546 -26.20 8.40 -10.37
N TRP A 547 -25.12 8.16 -11.14
CA TRP A 547 -24.60 6.81 -11.38
C TRP A 547 -24.08 6.14 -10.10
N LEU A 548 -23.32 6.89 -9.28
CA LEU A 548 -22.83 6.45 -7.97
C LEU A 548 -23.98 6.25 -6.97
N TYR A 549 -24.98 7.14 -7.00
CA TYR A 549 -26.03 7.28 -5.99
C TYR A 549 -27.42 7.39 -6.64
N PRO A 550 -27.98 6.30 -7.21
CA PRO A 550 -29.31 6.34 -7.79
C PRO A 550 -30.37 6.70 -6.74
N THR A 551 -31.40 7.45 -7.14
CA THR A 551 -32.34 8.15 -6.26
C THR A 551 -33.02 7.25 -5.22
N THR A 552 -33.36 6.01 -5.62
CA THR A 552 -33.98 4.99 -4.75
C THR A 552 -33.08 4.55 -3.59
N GLU A 553 -31.77 4.72 -3.70
CA GLU A 553 -30.79 4.39 -2.67
C GLU A 553 -30.51 5.60 -1.77
N ILE A 554 -30.44 6.83 -2.34
CA ILE A 554 -30.33 8.08 -1.56
C ILE A 554 -31.52 8.26 -0.60
N GLU A 555 -32.76 8.06 -1.07
CA GLU A 555 -33.96 8.21 -0.23
C GLU A 555 -33.94 7.25 0.98
N ARG A 556 -33.45 6.03 0.77
CA ARG A 556 -33.29 5.00 1.80
C ARG A 556 -32.20 5.36 2.83
N LEU A 557 -31.08 5.91 2.36
CA LEU A 557 -29.96 6.32 3.22
C LEU A 557 -30.25 7.61 4.00
N ASN A 558 -31.02 8.53 3.42
CA ASN A 558 -31.48 9.75 4.10
C ASN A 558 -32.51 9.50 5.21
N GLN A 559 -33.19 8.34 5.20
CA GLN A 559 -33.98 7.88 6.34
C GLN A 559 -33.08 7.36 7.48
N GLN A 560 -31.98 6.67 7.15
CA GLN A 560 -31.05 6.09 8.13
C GLN A 560 -30.08 7.12 8.74
N SER A 561 -29.59 8.10 7.96
CA SER A 561 -28.60 9.09 8.43
C SER A 561 -29.16 10.08 9.46
N LYS A 562 -30.49 10.22 9.56
CA LYS A 562 -31.14 11.05 10.60
C LYS A 562 -30.99 10.48 12.01
N GLU A 563 -30.57 9.23 12.17
CA GLU A 563 -30.43 8.58 13.47
C GLU A 563 -28.99 8.58 14.02
N GLN A 564 -27.98 8.90 13.20
CA GLN A 564 -26.56 8.86 13.62
C GLN A 564 -25.75 10.06 13.11
N SER A 565 -25.50 11.02 14.00
CA SER A 565 -24.41 11.99 13.84
C SER A 565 -23.61 12.16 15.14
N LYS A 566 -22.36 11.65 15.11
CA LYS A 566 -21.22 11.98 15.98
C LYS A 566 -20.12 10.92 15.76
N PHE A 567 -19.09 11.25 14.99
CA PHE A 567 -17.70 10.77 15.14
C PHE A 567 -16.80 11.72 14.36
N ASN A 568 -15.58 11.97 14.86
CA ASN A 568 -14.81 13.16 14.47
C ASN A 568 -13.30 12.88 14.38
N SER A 569 -12.92 11.75 13.76
CA SER A 569 -11.57 11.53 13.23
C SER A 569 -11.57 10.43 12.15
N VAL A 570 -10.53 10.38 11.33
CA VAL A 570 -10.31 9.29 10.34
C VAL A 570 -10.00 7.95 11.06
N ASN A 571 -9.37 8.05 12.22
CA ASN A 571 -8.77 6.93 12.96
C ASN A 571 -9.80 6.05 13.70
N GLU A 572 -11.02 6.56 13.94
CA GLU A 572 -12.13 5.81 14.57
C GLU A 572 -12.79 4.80 13.61
N TYR A 573 -12.50 4.89 12.31
CA TYR A 573 -13.42 4.44 11.29
C TYR A 573 -13.10 3.04 10.72
N PHE A 574 -11.86 2.80 10.31
CA PHE A 574 -11.57 1.69 9.39
C PHE A 574 -11.16 0.37 10.00
N GLY A 575 -10.61 0.40 11.21
CA GLY A 575 -10.13 -0.84 11.80
C GLY A 575 -8.92 -1.46 11.07
N MET A 576 -8.11 -0.69 10.35
CA MET A 576 -7.04 -1.20 9.47
C MET A 576 -5.89 -1.86 10.22
N PRO A 577 -5.37 -3.00 9.75
CA PRO A 577 -3.98 -3.32 9.99
C PRO A 577 -3.09 -2.49 9.06
N TYR A 578 -2.25 -1.63 9.62
CA TYR A 578 -0.96 -1.34 9.00
C TYR A 578 -0.09 -2.60 9.09
N PHE A 579 0.77 -2.81 8.08
CA PHE A 579 1.53 -4.05 7.91
C PHE A 579 2.64 -4.25 8.95
#